data_AF-A0A7W5DN46-F1
#
_entry.id   AF-A0A7W5DN46-F1
#
_cell.length_a   1.000
_cell.length_b   1.000
_cell.length_c   1.000
_cell.angle_alpha   90.00
_cell.angle_beta   90.00
_cell.angle_gamma   90.00
#
_symmetry.space_group_name_H-M   'P 1'
#
loop_
_entity.id
_entity.type
_entity.pdbx_description
1 polymer ?
#
loop_
_entity_poly.entity_id
_entity_poly.type
_entity_poly.pdbx_seq_one_letter_code
_entity_poly.pdbx_strand_id
1 'polypeptide(L)'
;MKVTIDPRARISYASYYITGLWEAFGKRNVKFSIKPFTDLRQTNPQESFDQYFAFVLQDEKNKTERIVIDYRDKSNINISAVEWADLYGKVNFNPEDADFMILQSELKHSIIPVGTNFGVRIWSAFDTTKYLLLNYLKSIQYLPINFRIFLSGYSWQLKRETLDFYQTAQSGADYVFHASGFYINQEHGELVNNLRAMFIRTCKSNSKCTFEGGLLNKSINIKTYSQKNIIRPMDICKT
;
A
#
# COMPACT_ATOMS: atom_id res chain seq x y z
N MET A 1 22.95 13.30 3.80
CA MET A 1 21.55 13.21 4.26
C MET A 1 21.37 11.97 5.15
N LYS A 2 20.72 12.11 6.30
CA LYS A 2 20.33 10.99 7.19
C LYS A 2 18.81 10.88 7.23
N VAL A 3 18.30 9.65 7.35
CA VAL A 3 16.86 9.38 7.41
C VAL A 3 16.55 8.64 8.70
N THR A 4 15.59 9.16 9.45
CA THR A 4 15.03 8.49 10.62
C THR A 4 13.59 8.10 10.35
N ILE A 5 13.25 6.83 10.48
CA ILE A 5 11.91 6.27 10.26
C ILE A 5 11.21 6.04 11.60
N ASP A 6 9.91 6.30 11.64
CA ASP A 6 9.06 5.94 12.78
C ASP A 6 9.00 4.41 12.94
N PRO A 7 9.49 3.83 14.06
CA PRO A 7 9.43 2.38 14.30
C PRO A 7 8.01 1.82 14.41
N ARG A 8 6.99 2.67 14.56
CA ARG A 8 5.57 2.29 14.58
C ARG A 8 5.00 2.02 13.20
N ALA A 9 5.74 2.24 12.11
CA ALA A 9 5.22 2.07 10.76
C ALA A 9 4.73 0.63 10.48
N ARG A 10 3.59 0.51 9.78
CA ARG A 10 3.14 -0.78 9.26
C ARG A 10 3.98 -1.19 8.06
N ILE A 11 5.01 -2.01 8.33
CA ILE A 11 6.04 -2.42 7.36
C ILE A 11 5.45 -3.01 6.07
N SER A 12 4.35 -3.76 6.14
CA SER A 12 3.70 -4.35 4.97
C SER A 12 3.17 -3.33 3.94
N TYR A 13 3.02 -2.06 4.32
CA TYR A 13 2.66 -0.96 3.42
C TYR A 13 3.84 -0.01 3.21
N ALA A 14 4.61 0.26 4.26
CA ALA A 14 5.77 1.15 4.20
C ALA A 14 6.96 0.61 3.38
N SER A 15 7.02 -0.70 3.13
CA SER A 15 8.23 -1.35 2.58
C SER A 15 8.68 -0.82 1.21
N TYR A 16 7.75 -0.36 0.37
CA TYR A 16 8.08 0.30 -0.89
C TYR A 16 8.85 1.60 -0.68
N TYR A 17 8.35 2.45 0.21
CA TYR A 17 9.00 3.71 0.57
C TYR A 17 10.34 3.48 1.26
N ILE A 18 10.43 2.47 2.13
CA ILE A 18 11.71 2.09 2.76
C ILE A 18 12.75 1.68 1.70
N THR A 19 12.32 0.96 0.66
CA THR A 19 13.19 0.57 -0.46
C THR A 19 13.70 1.82 -1.20
N GLY A 20 12.81 2.74 -1.56
CA GLY A 20 13.19 4.00 -2.20
C GLY A 20 14.12 4.87 -1.33
N LEU A 21 13.91 4.92 -0.02
CA LEU A 21 14.81 5.61 0.92
C LEU A 21 16.20 4.96 0.96
N TRP A 22 16.27 3.63 0.88
CA TRP A 22 17.55 2.92 0.81
C TRP A 22 18.28 3.15 -0.51
N GLU A 23 17.56 3.26 -1.62
CA GLU A 23 18.13 3.56 -2.94
C GLU A 23 18.62 5.00 -3.01
N ALA A 24 17.80 5.95 -2.55
CA ALA A 24 18.12 7.38 -2.62
C ALA A 24 19.24 7.80 -1.66
N PHE A 25 19.27 7.25 -0.44
CA PHE A 25 20.18 7.71 0.62
C PHE A 25 21.17 6.65 1.09
N GLY A 26 21.04 5.40 0.65
CA GLY A 26 21.86 4.28 1.12
C GLY A 26 21.39 3.70 2.46
N LYS A 27 21.33 2.37 2.56
CA LYS A 27 20.86 1.64 3.76
C LYS A 27 21.49 2.10 5.08
N ARG A 28 22.78 2.46 5.07
CA ARG A 28 23.52 2.90 6.27
C ARG A 28 23.04 4.24 6.83
N ASN A 29 22.40 5.07 5.99
CA ASN A 29 21.89 6.37 6.38
C ASN A 29 20.43 6.33 6.83
N VAL A 30 19.77 5.18 6.74
CA VAL A 30 18.36 4.99 7.11
C VAL A 30 18.25 4.16 8.39
N LYS A 31 17.64 4.72 9.43
CA LYS A 31 17.50 4.06 10.74
C LYS A 31 16.10 4.23 11.31
N PHE A 32 15.68 3.31 12.17
CA PHE A 32 14.44 3.45 12.95
C PHE A 32 14.72 4.05 14.33
N SER A 33 13.94 5.05 14.74
CA SER A 33 13.98 5.65 16.08
C SER A 33 12.69 6.39 16.39
N ILE A 34 12.14 6.22 17.59
CA ILE A 34 10.89 6.88 18.00
C ILE A 34 11.07 8.36 18.35
N LYS A 35 12.29 8.78 18.74
CA LYS A 35 12.55 10.10 19.33
C LYS A 35 11.97 11.29 18.54
N PRO A 36 12.06 11.36 17.20
CA PRO A 36 11.49 12.49 16.45
C PRO A 36 9.97 12.50 16.35
N PHE A 37 9.29 11.41 16.74
CA PHE A 37 7.87 11.18 16.50
C PHE A 37 7.05 11.09 17.77
N THR A 38 7.61 11.43 18.93
CA THR A 38 6.93 11.34 20.22
C THR A 38 5.73 12.29 20.33
N ASP A 39 5.76 13.40 19.57
CA ASP A 39 4.70 14.39 19.44
C ASP A 39 3.71 14.07 18.30
N LEU A 40 4.02 13.12 17.41
CA LEU A 40 3.11 12.64 16.38
C LEU A 40 2.03 11.76 17.00
N ARG A 41 0.87 12.38 17.24
CA ARG A 41 -0.30 11.74 17.88
C ARG A 41 -0.99 10.80 16.91
N GLN A 42 -1.21 9.56 17.36
CA GLN A 42 -2.04 8.57 16.67
C GLN A 42 -3.42 8.53 17.35
N THR A 43 -4.22 9.56 17.09
CA THR A 43 -5.51 9.84 17.77
C THR A 43 -6.56 8.75 17.55
N ASN A 44 -6.53 8.09 16.39
CA ASN A 44 -7.23 6.82 16.16
C ASN A 44 -6.18 5.71 15.95
N PRO A 45 -5.82 4.95 17.00
CA PRO A 45 -4.71 3.98 16.96
C PRO A 45 -4.74 3.00 15.80
N GLN A 46 -5.90 2.38 15.56
CA GLN A 46 -6.05 1.33 14.57
C GLN A 46 -5.97 1.90 13.17
N GLU A 47 -6.60 3.06 12.94
CA GLU A 47 -6.58 3.71 11.64
C GLU A 47 -5.23 4.35 11.34
N SER A 48 -4.64 5.03 12.32
CA SER A 48 -3.36 5.76 12.16
C SER A 48 -2.20 4.80 11.87
N PHE A 49 -2.19 3.62 12.51
CA PHE A 49 -1.20 2.57 12.22
C PHE A 49 -1.27 2.08 10.76
N ASP A 50 -2.46 2.10 10.17
CA ASP A 50 -2.76 1.59 8.83
C ASP A 50 -2.84 2.69 7.76
N GLN A 51 -2.68 3.95 8.15
CA GLN A 51 -2.93 5.07 7.26
C GLN A 51 -1.65 5.60 6.62
N TYR A 52 -0.59 5.78 7.41
CA TYR A 52 0.58 6.51 6.94
C TYR A 52 1.92 5.92 7.36
N PHE A 53 2.96 6.44 6.72
CA PHE A 53 4.37 6.18 6.96
C PHE A 53 5.07 7.51 7.24
N ALA A 54 5.72 7.65 8.40
CA ALA A 54 6.40 8.88 8.79
C ALA A 54 7.92 8.69 8.85
N PHE A 55 8.66 9.69 8.39
CA PHE A 55 10.12 9.75 8.50
C PHE A 55 10.62 11.20 8.60
N VAL A 56 11.85 11.38 9.05
CA VAL A 56 12.52 12.66 9.16
C VAL A 56 13.81 12.61 8.35
N LEU A 57 13.98 13.57 7.44
CA LEU A 57 15.24 13.85 6.76
C LEU A 57 16.07 14.80 7.61
N GLN A 58 17.38 14.59 7.66
CA GLN A 58 18.32 15.49 8.30
C GLN A 58 19.52 15.73 7.39
N ASP A 59 19.73 16.99 7.03
CA ASP A 59 20.85 17.41 6.19
C ASP A 59 22.17 17.49 6.97
N GLU A 60 23.25 17.90 6.29
CA GLU A 60 24.57 18.02 6.89
C GLU A 60 24.69 19.20 7.87
N LYS A 61 23.78 20.18 7.77
CA LYS A 61 23.69 21.35 8.65
C LYS A 61 22.73 21.11 9.83
N ASN A 62 22.26 19.88 10.02
CA ASN A 62 21.25 19.48 11.02
C ASN A 62 19.86 20.10 10.82
N LYS A 63 19.55 20.65 9.65
CA LYS A 63 18.17 21.00 9.30
C LYS A 63 17.37 19.72 9.14
N THR A 64 16.21 19.67 9.79
CA THR A 64 15.29 18.53 9.71
C THR A 64 14.07 18.87 8.88
N GLU A 65 13.55 17.88 8.17
CA GLU A 65 12.27 17.95 7.46
C GLU A 65 11.45 16.70 7.79
N ARG A 66 10.23 16.91 8.27
CA ARG A 66 9.26 15.89 8.71
C ARG A 66 8.37 15.54 7.54
N ILE A 67 8.37 14.27 7.16
CA ILE A 67 7.62 13.80 6.00
C ILE A 67 6.67 12.70 6.44
N VAL A 68 5.43 12.81 5.98
CA VAL A 68 4.40 11.77 6.12
C VAL A 68 3.93 11.36 4.74
N ILE A 69 3.79 10.07 4.52
CA ILE A 69 3.15 9.51 3.32
C ILE A 69 1.92 8.72 3.74
N ASP A 70 0.74 9.26 3.45
CA ASP A 70 -0.54 8.56 3.57
C ASP A 70 -0.76 7.69 2.34
N TYR A 71 -0.52 6.40 2.54
CA TYR A 71 -0.66 5.36 1.52
C TYR A 71 -2.07 4.75 1.49
N ARG A 72 -3.02 5.28 2.26
CA ARG A 72 -4.39 4.77 2.30
C ARG A 72 -5.13 5.19 1.04
N ASP A 73 -5.92 4.25 0.52
CA ASP A 73 -6.75 4.44 -0.68
C ASP A 73 -8.01 5.28 -0.41
N LYS A 74 -8.34 5.61 0.83
CA LYS A 74 -9.44 6.54 1.14
C LYS A 74 -9.02 7.99 0.87
N SER A 75 -9.95 8.87 0.51
CA SER A 75 -9.65 10.30 0.27
C SER A 75 -9.34 11.09 1.52
N ASN A 76 -9.91 10.68 2.64
CA ASN A 76 -9.82 11.36 3.93
C ASN A 76 -8.36 11.52 4.42
N ILE A 77 -8.09 12.60 5.15
CA ILE A 77 -6.74 13.02 5.53
C ILE A 77 -6.55 12.91 7.04
N ASN A 78 -5.35 12.53 7.49
CA ASN A 78 -5.02 12.54 8.91
C ASN A 78 -4.56 13.93 9.35
N ILE A 79 -5.46 14.72 9.93
CA ILE A 79 -5.18 16.11 10.36
C ILE A 79 -3.97 16.18 11.30
N SER A 80 -3.89 15.32 12.32
CA SER A 80 -2.76 15.33 13.27
C SER A 80 -1.42 15.03 12.60
N ALA A 81 -1.41 14.25 11.52
CA ALA A 81 -0.18 13.98 10.78
C ALA A 81 0.17 15.09 9.78
N VAL A 82 -0.82 15.79 9.21
CA VAL A 82 -0.60 17.02 8.42
C VAL A 82 -0.02 18.11 9.30
N GLU A 83 -0.59 18.36 10.47
CA GLU A 83 -0.09 19.36 11.43
C GLU A 83 1.34 19.07 11.91
N TRP A 84 1.72 17.79 11.99
CA TRP A 84 3.06 17.39 12.42
C TRP A 84 4.11 17.48 11.32
N ALA A 85 3.72 17.30 10.05
CA ALA A 85 4.62 17.17 8.93
C ALA A 85 4.92 18.51 8.25
N ASP A 86 6.13 18.64 7.72
CA ASP A 86 6.48 19.72 6.78
C ASP A 86 5.96 19.39 5.37
N LEU A 87 5.91 18.10 5.02
CA LEU A 87 5.37 17.59 3.76
C LEU A 87 4.48 16.36 4.00
N TYR A 88 3.29 16.36 3.40
CA TYR A 88 2.30 15.29 3.52
C TYR A 88 1.92 14.73 2.14
N GLY A 89 2.42 13.55 1.81
CA GLY A 89 2.07 12.84 0.58
C GLY A 89 0.73 12.11 0.70
N LYS A 90 -0.21 12.31 -0.24
CA LYS A 90 -1.52 11.61 -0.25
C LYS A 90 -1.79 10.87 -1.57
N VAL A 91 -2.03 9.56 -1.50
CA VAL A 91 -2.26 8.71 -2.69
C VAL A 91 -3.59 9.05 -3.38
N ASN A 92 -4.71 8.84 -2.69
CA ASN A 92 -6.02 9.17 -3.23
C ASN A 92 -6.40 10.59 -2.81
N PHE A 93 -5.73 11.60 -3.35
CA PHE A 93 -6.01 12.99 -2.99
C PHE A 93 -7.29 13.48 -3.65
N ASN A 94 -8.22 14.02 -2.85
CA ASN A 94 -9.42 14.68 -3.33
C ASN A 94 -9.55 16.08 -2.68
N PRO A 95 -9.46 17.18 -3.46
CA PRO A 95 -9.60 18.54 -2.93
C PRO A 95 -11.04 18.88 -2.46
N GLU A 96 -12.02 18.02 -2.76
CA GLU A 96 -13.41 18.17 -2.31
C GLU A 96 -13.72 17.33 -1.05
N ASP A 97 -12.73 16.58 -0.53
CA ASP A 97 -12.92 15.83 0.71
C ASP A 97 -13.11 16.76 1.91
N ALA A 98 -14.04 16.41 2.80
CA ALA A 98 -14.40 17.24 3.95
C ALA A 98 -13.20 17.56 4.85
N ASP A 99 -12.30 16.59 5.08
CA ASP A 99 -11.12 16.79 5.91
C ASP A 99 -10.16 17.81 5.27
N PHE A 100 -10.02 17.80 3.94
CA PHE A 100 -9.21 18.78 3.23
C PHE A 100 -9.83 20.18 3.23
N MET A 101 -11.16 20.27 3.10
CA MET A 101 -11.86 21.55 3.07
C MET A 101 -11.68 22.34 4.37
N ILE A 102 -11.72 21.67 5.53
CA ILE A 102 -11.61 22.29 6.85
C ILE A 102 -10.17 22.64 7.28
N LEU A 103 -9.14 22.15 6.57
CA LEU A 103 -7.75 22.48 6.88
C LEU A 103 -7.48 23.98 6.69
N GLN A 104 -6.59 24.53 7.51
CA GLN A 104 -6.07 25.87 7.34
C GLN A 104 -5.31 25.99 6.02
N SER A 105 -5.41 27.14 5.34
CA SER A 105 -4.84 27.37 4.00
C SER A 105 -3.34 27.08 3.95
N GLU A 106 -2.62 27.43 5.01
CA GLU A 106 -1.17 27.23 5.13
C GLU A 106 -0.80 25.73 5.12
N LEU A 107 -1.61 24.89 5.77
CA LEU A 107 -1.40 23.44 5.83
C LEU A 107 -1.72 22.79 4.48
N LYS A 108 -2.65 23.33 3.68
CA LYS A 108 -3.00 22.76 2.38
C LYS A 108 -1.81 22.74 1.41
N HIS A 109 -0.91 23.73 1.50
CA HIS A 109 0.29 23.80 0.65
C HIS A 109 1.33 22.71 0.96
N SER A 110 1.29 22.09 2.14
CA SER A 110 2.16 20.96 2.50
C SER A 110 1.70 19.63 1.90
N ILE A 111 0.47 19.56 1.39
CA ILE A 111 -0.13 18.33 0.88
C ILE A 111 0.24 18.15 -0.59
N ILE A 112 0.85 17.00 -0.90
CA ILE A 112 1.32 16.65 -2.23
C ILE A 112 0.62 15.36 -2.68
N PRO A 113 -0.08 15.36 -3.82
CA PRO A 113 -0.57 14.11 -4.41
C PRO A 113 0.61 13.19 -4.76
N VAL A 114 0.56 11.93 -4.32
CA VAL A 114 1.59 10.93 -4.64
C VAL A 114 0.99 9.75 -5.41
N GLY A 115 1.81 9.10 -6.23
CA GLY A 115 1.38 7.92 -6.98
C GLY A 115 1.01 6.74 -6.08
N THR A 116 0.25 5.80 -6.64
CA THR A 116 -0.07 4.53 -5.99
C THR A 116 1.18 3.77 -5.58
N ASN A 117 1.10 3.04 -4.49
CA ASN A 117 2.18 2.21 -3.97
C ASN A 117 1.69 0.79 -3.69
N PHE A 118 2.63 -0.12 -3.47
CA PHE A 118 2.34 -1.49 -3.08
C PHE A 118 3.47 -2.02 -2.20
N GLY A 119 3.14 -2.80 -1.19
CA GLY A 119 4.20 -3.39 -0.35
C GLY A 119 5.04 -4.41 -1.12
N VAL A 120 6.35 -4.39 -0.87
CA VAL A 120 7.35 -5.38 -1.30
C VAL A 120 8.01 -6.07 -0.10
N ARG A 121 8.67 -7.19 -0.32
CA ARG A 121 9.51 -7.85 0.69
C ARG A 121 10.89 -7.19 0.72
N ILE A 122 11.27 -6.66 1.88
CA ILE A 122 12.54 -5.93 2.09
C ILE A 122 13.52 -6.65 3.02
N TRP A 123 13.02 -7.63 3.78
CA TRP A 123 13.79 -8.39 4.75
C TRP A 123 13.61 -9.89 4.57
N SER A 124 14.68 -10.63 4.87
CA SER A 124 14.63 -12.08 5.08
C SER A 124 13.77 -12.42 6.31
N ALA A 125 13.44 -13.70 6.51
CA ALA A 125 12.73 -14.14 7.72
C ALA A 125 13.50 -13.81 9.01
N PHE A 126 14.83 -13.96 8.97
CA PHE A 126 15.70 -13.62 10.09
C PHE A 126 15.68 -12.11 10.37
N ASP A 127 15.92 -11.29 9.33
CA ASP A 127 15.93 -9.83 9.48
C ASP A 127 14.55 -9.31 9.92
N THR A 128 13.47 -9.91 9.43
CA THR A 128 12.10 -9.56 9.83
C THR A 128 11.91 -9.74 11.32
N THR A 129 12.32 -10.88 11.88
CA THR A 129 12.22 -11.15 13.32
C THR A 129 13.09 -10.17 14.11
N LYS A 130 14.31 -9.92 13.65
CA LYS A 130 15.21 -8.94 14.26
C LYS A 130 14.60 -7.53 14.29
N TYR A 131 14.13 -7.02 13.16
CA TYR A 131 13.56 -5.67 13.07
C TYR A 131 12.22 -5.55 13.78
N LEU A 132 11.39 -6.60 13.79
CA LEU A 132 10.17 -6.67 14.60
C LEU A 132 10.50 -6.39 16.07
N LEU A 133 11.43 -7.16 16.64
CA LEU A 133 11.78 -7.04 18.06
C LEU A 133 12.41 -5.67 18.34
N LEU A 134 13.36 -5.24 17.52
CA LEU A 134 14.04 -3.95 17.71
C LEU A 134 13.08 -2.76 17.59
N ASN A 135 12.19 -2.76 16.61
CA ASN A 135 11.25 -1.66 16.42
C ASN A 135 10.15 -1.68 17.48
N TYR A 136 9.66 -2.86 17.87
CA TYR A 136 8.70 -2.98 18.97
C TYR A 136 9.27 -2.38 20.27
N LEU A 137 10.51 -2.74 20.64
CA LEU A 137 11.18 -2.19 21.82
C LEU A 137 11.37 -0.68 21.73
N LYS A 138 11.73 -0.16 20.54
CA LYS A 138 11.88 1.29 20.33
C LYS A 138 10.56 2.04 20.46
N SER A 139 9.42 1.41 20.17
CA SER A 139 8.12 2.07 20.14
C SER A 139 7.20 1.71 21.31
N ILE A 140 7.55 0.77 22.19
CA ILE A 140 6.59 0.15 23.13
C ILE A 140 5.80 1.15 23.98
N GLN A 141 6.43 2.25 24.41
CA GLN A 141 5.79 3.31 25.22
C GLN A 141 4.84 4.22 24.42
N TYR A 142 4.95 4.20 23.10
CA TYR A 142 4.23 5.09 22.16
C TYR A 142 3.39 4.31 21.15
N LEU A 143 3.33 2.99 21.29
CA LEU A 143 2.62 2.11 20.38
C LEU A 143 1.15 2.08 20.78
N PRO A 144 0.22 2.53 19.92
CA PRO A 144 -1.18 2.64 20.32
C PRO A 144 -1.97 1.35 20.04
N ILE A 145 -1.32 0.33 19.50
CA ILE A 145 -1.89 -0.96 19.12
C ILE A 145 -1.25 -2.11 19.92
N ASN A 146 -1.93 -3.25 19.98
CA ASN A 146 -1.36 -4.44 20.60
C ASN A 146 -0.27 -5.10 19.72
N PHE A 147 0.55 -5.95 20.34
CA PHE A 147 1.65 -6.65 19.69
C PHE A 147 1.19 -7.54 18.52
N ARG A 148 -0.01 -8.15 18.58
CA ARG A 148 -0.52 -9.02 17.51
C ARG A 148 -0.75 -8.24 16.21
N ILE A 149 -1.32 -7.05 16.31
CA ILE A 149 -1.50 -6.15 15.15
C ILE A 149 -0.15 -5.69 14.63
N PHE A 150 0.77 -5.30 15.52
CA PHE A 150 2.12 -4.87 15.14
C PHE A 150 2.87 -5.98 14.39
N LEU A 151 2.88 -7.20 14.94
CA LEU A 151 3.44 -8.41 14.34
C LEU A 151 2.86 -8.68 12.96
N SER A 152 1.56 -8.45 12.76
CA SER A 152 0.92 -8.70 11.46
C SER A 152 1.57 -7.92 10.33
N GLY A 153 2.00 -6.68 10.57
CA GLY A 153 2.70 -5.86 9.57
C GLY A 153 4.03 -6.47 9.11
N TYR A 154 4.73 -7.15 10.01
CA TYR A 154 5.98 -7.87 9.72
C TYR A 154 5.69 -9.22 9.05
N SER A 155 4.70 -9.98 9.53
CA SER A 155 4.33 -11.26 8.91
C SER A 155 3.82 -11.10 7.47
N TRP A 156 3.08 -10.02 7.18
CA TRP A 156 2.59 -9.75 5.83
C TRP A 156 3.71 -9.38 4.85
N GLN A 157 4.80 -8.75 5.30
CA GLN A 157 5.91 -8.42 4.40
C GLN A 157 6.64 -9.68 3.89
N LEU A 158 6.67 -10.76 4.68
CA LEU A 158 7.26 -12.03 4.27
C LEU A 158 6.48 -12.76 3.16
N LYS A 159 5.19 -12.48 3.04
CA LYS A 159 4.31 -13.05 2.01
C LYS A 159 4.38 -12.31 0.67
N ARG A 160 5.15 -11.23 0.60
CA ARG A 160 5.30 -10.39 -0.60
C ARG A 160 6.54 -10.81 -1.38
N GLU A 161 6.58 -10.42 -2.64
CA GLU A 161 7.77 -10.55 -3.47
C GLU A 161 8.70 -9.35 -3.31
N THR A 162 9.99 -9.57 -3.61
CA THR A 162 10.99 -8.50 -3.66
C THR A 162 10.74 -7.59 -4.87
N LEU A 163 11.28 -6.37 -4.85
CA LEU A 163 11.10 -5.45 -5.98
C LEU A 163 11.64 -6.05 -7.30
N ASP A 164 12.75 -6.79 -7.23
CA ASP A 164 13.35 -7.51 -8.38
C ASP A 164 12.43 -8.54 -9.05
N PHE A 165 11.40 -9.02 -8.36
CA PHE A 165 10.41 -9.91 -8.98
C PHE A 165 9.56 -9.18 -10.03
N TYR A 166 9.35 -7.87 -9.86
CA TYR A 166 8.52 -7.04 -10.73
C TYR A 166 9.30 -6.45 -11.91
N GLN A 167 10.40 -7.10 -12.32
CA GLN A 167 11.15 -6.69 -13.50
C GLN A 167 10.28 -6.71 -14.75
N THR A 168 10.51 -5.72 -15.62
CA THR A 168 9.85 -5.62 -16.92
C THR A 168 10.12 -6.88 -17.74
N ALA A 169 9.08 -7.67 -17.97
CA ALA A 169 9.10 -8.74 -18.96
C ALA A 169 8.54 -8.20 -20.29
N GLN A 170 9.00 -8.79 -21.40
CA GLN A 170 8.39 -8.50 -22.70
C GLN A 170 6.98 -9.07 -22.72
N SER A 171 5.97 -8.21 -22.91
CA SER A 171 4.61 -8.68 -23.17
C SER A 171 4.55 -9.36 -24.54
N GLY A 172 3.88 -10.50 -24.62
CA GLY A 172 3.49 -11.07 -25.92
C GLY A 172 2.59 -10.08 -26.66
N ALA A 173 2.81 -9.88 -27.96
CA ALA A 173 2.03 -8.95 -28.77
C ALA A 173 0.57 -9.37 -28.95
N ASP A 174 0.29 -10.66 -28.75
CA ASP A 174 -0.98 -11.34 -28.95
C ASP A 174 -1.46 -12.04 -27.67
N TYR A 175 -0.95 -11.66 -26.50
CA TYR A 175 -1.29 -12.29 -25.23
C TYR A 175 -2.05 -11.36 -24.30
N VAL A 176 -3.16 -11.84 -23.74
CA VAL A 176 -3.94 -11.14 -22.73
C VAL A 176 -4.12 -12.03 -21.50
N PHE A 177 -3.63 -11.56 -20.36
CA PHE A 177 -3.96 -12.12 -19.05
C PHE A 177 -4.97 -11.21 -18.34
N HIS A 178 -6.08 -11.77 -17.89
CA HIS A 178 -7.10 -11.03 -17.14
C HIS A 178 -7.46 -11.77 -15.86
N ALA A 179 -7.35 -11.11 -14.71
CA ALA A 179 -7.82 -11.64 -13.44
C ALA A 179 -8.57 -10.54 -12.67
N SER A 180 -9.87 -10.71 -12.47
CA SER A 180 -10.63 -9.80 -11.61
C SER A 180 -11.71 -10.53 -10.82
N GLY A 181 -11.95 -10.11 -9.58
CA GLY A 181 -13.09 -10.60 -8.81
C GLY A 181 -14.41 -9.99 -9.30
N PHE A 182 -15.54 -10.60 -8.94
CA PHE A 182 -16.83 -9.92 -9.07
C PHE A 182 -16.86 -8.64 -8.22
N TYR A 183 -17.28 -7.54 -8.84
CA TYR A 183 -17.50 -6.26 -8.18
C TYR A 183 -18.91 -6.26 -7.58
N ILE A 184 -19.01 -6.79 -6.35
CA ILE A 184 -20.26 -6.98 -5.60
C ILE A 184 -20.34 -5.91 -4.51
N ASN A 185 -21.56 -5.43 -4.20
CA ASN A 185 -21.83 -4.43 -3.15
C ASN A 185 -21.13 -3.08 -3.37
N GLN A 186 -21.03 -2.66 -4.63
CA GLN A 186 -20.46 -1.37 -5.03
C GLN A 186 -21.40 -0.72 -6.04
N GLU A 187 -21.45 0.61 -6.03
CA GLU A 187 -22.18 1.36 -7.04
C GLU A 187 -21.66 0.99 -8.44
N HIS A 188 -22.59 0.80 -9.39
CA HIS A 188 -22.30 0.31 -10.74
C HIS A 188 -21.62 -1.08 -10.82
N GLY A 189 -21.71 -1.90 -9.75
CA GLY A 189 -21.16 -3.26 -9.70
C GLY A 189 -21.52 -4.14 -10.89
N GLU A 190 -22.81 -4.16 -11.24
CA GLU A 190 -23.33 -4.95 -12.36
C GLU A 190 -22.75 -4.50 -13.70
N LEU A 191 -22.73 -3.19 -13.96
CA LEU A 191 -22.15 -2.62 -15.18
C LEU A 191 -20.67 -3.01 -15.32
N VAL A 192 -19.88 -2.87 -14.24
CA VAL A 192 -18.46 -3.24 -14.22
C VAL A 192 -18.28 -4.74 -14.52
N ASN A 193 -19.10 -5.61 -13.93
CA ASN A 193 -19.05 -7.04 -14.18
C ASN A 193 -19.42 -7.39 -15.63
N ASN A 194 -20.44 -6.73 -16.18
CA ASN A 194 -20.86 -6.90 -17.58
C ASN A 194 -19.77 -6.47 -18.55
N LEU A 195 -19.13 -5.31 -18.33
CA LEU A 195 -18.00 -4.84 -19.14
C LEU A 195 -16.81 -5.81 -19.07
N ARG A 196 -16.46 -6.31 -17.87
CA ARG A 196 -15.42 -7.34 -17.72
C ARG A 196 -15.77 -8.63 -18.47
N ALA A 197 -17.02 -9.08 -18.38
CA ALA A 197 -17.49 -10.27 -19.08
C ALA A 197 -17.50 -10.09 -20.61
N MET A 198 -17.84 -8.90 -21.10
CA MET A 198 -17.74 -8.56 -22.52
C MET A 198 -16.29 -8.60 -22.99
N PHE A 199 -15.38 -7.94 -22.27
CA PHE A 199 -13.94 -7.94 -22.58
C PHE A 199 -13.38 -9.37 -22.68
N ILE A 200 -13.64 -10.20 -21.66
CA ILE A 200 -13.19 -11.60 -21.63
C ILE A 200 -13.74 -12.39 -22.83
N ARG A 201 -15.03 -12.24 -23.15
CA ARG A 201 -15.65 -12.92 -24.30
C ARG A 201 -15.02 -12.49 -25.62
N THR A 202 -14.82 -11.18 -25.81
CA THR A 202 -14.18 -10.63 -27.01
C THR A 202 -12.76 -11.17 -27.19
N CYS A 203 -11.94 -11.16 -26.14
CA CYS A 203 -10.59 -11.71 -26.19
C CYS A 203 -10.59 -13.20 -26.53
N LYS A 204 -11.47 -14.00 -25.89
CA LYS A 204 -11.59 -15.45 -26.16
C LYS A 204 -12.08 -15.78 -27.56
N SER A 205 -12.90 -14.93 -28.17
CA SER A 205 -13.38 -15.12 -29.55
C SER A 205 -12.38 -14.70 -30.63
N ASN A 206 -11.32 -13.98 -30.28
CA ASN A 206 -10.33 -13.51 -31.24
C ASN A 206 -9.23 -14.56 -31.43
N SER A 207 -9.17 -15.21 -32.59
CA SER A 207 -8.17 -16.24 -32.92
C SER A 207 -6.73 -15.71 -32.99
N LYS A 208 -6.53 -14.39 -33.05
CA LYS A 208 -5.22 -13.74 -33.00
C LYS A 208 -4.81 -13.33 -31.58
N CYS A 209 -5.54 -13.78 -30.56
CA CYS A 209 -5.28 -13.45 -29.17
C CYS A 209 -5.24 -14.73 -28.33
N THR A 210 -4.12 -14.98 -27.67
CA THR A 210 -3.98 -15.98 -26.63
C THR A 210 -4.48 -15.38 -25.32
N PHE A 211 -5.62 -15.87 -24.83
CA PHE A 211 -6.24 -15.35 -23.61
C PHE A 211 -6.10 -16.32 -22.44
N GLU A 212 -5.64 -15.81 -21.28
CA GLU A 212 -5.58 -16.52 -20.01
C GLU A 212 -6.34 -15.77 -18.90
N GLY A 213 -7.03 -16.51 -18.03
CA GLY A 213 -7.68 -15.97 -16.83
C GLY A 213 -9.20 -15.82 -16.92
N GLY A 214 -9.78 -14.91 -16.14
CA GLY A 214 -11.23 -14.68 -16.10
C GLY A 214 -11.73 -13.95 -14.86
N LEU A 215 -13.02 -14.14 -14.56
CA LEU A 215 -13.69 -13.62 -13.36
C LEU A 215 -13.60 -14.60 -12.20
N LEU A 216 -13.10 -14.13 -11.07
CA LEU A 216 -12.95 -14.88 -9.83
C LEU A 216 -14.15 -14.69 -8.92
N ASN A 217 -14.73 -15.80 -8.47
CA ASN A 217 -15.66 -15.79 -7.35
C ASN A 217 -14.88 -15.94 -6.04
N LYS A 218 -15.15 -15.09 -5.04
CA LYS A 218 -14.46 -15.10 -3.73
C LYS A 218 -14.55 -16.45 -3.01
N SER A 219 -15.51 -17.30 -3.38
CA SER A 219 -15.69 -18.65 -2.81
C SER A 219 -14.69 -19.70 -3.32
N ILE A 220 -13.87 -19.38 -4.33
CA ILE A 220 -12.92 -20.35 -4.93
C ILE A 220 -11.54 -20.16 -4.30
N ASN A 221 -11.04 -21.20 -3.63
CA ASN A 221 -9.76 -21.21 -2.94
C ASN A 221 -8.59 -21.17 -3.95
N ILE A 222 -7.72 -20.16 -3.83
CA ILE A 222 -6.64 -19.84 -4.77
C ILE A 222 -5.56 -20.94 -4.85
N LYS A 223 -5.45 -21.82 -3.84
CA LYS A 223 -4.47 -22.93 -3.86
C LYS A 223 -4.72 -24.02 -4.91
N THR A 224 -5.87 -23.98 -5.58
CA THR A 224 -6.29 -24.98 -6.59
C THR A 224 -5.99 -24.57 -8.04
N TYR A 225 -5.19 -23.52 -8.25
CA TYR A 225 -4.84 -22.93 -9.55
C TYR A 225 -3.91 -23.80 -10.43
N SER A 226 -4.14 -25.11 -10.51
CA SER A 226 -3.50 -25.99 -11.49
C SER A 226 -4.39 -26.15 -12.73
N GLN A 227 -4.16 -25.31 -13.73
CA GLN A 227 -4.30 -25.55 -15.18
C GLN A 227 -5.57 -26.17 -15.80
N LYS A 228 -6.66 -26.44 -15.08
CA LYS A 228 -7.88 -27.00 -15.71
C LYS A 228 -9.16 -26.32 -15.23
N ASN A 229 -9.84 -25.72 -16.21
CA ASN A 229 -11.25 -25.29 -16.22
C ASN A 229 -11.57 -23.89 -15.68
N ILE A 230 -11.50 -22.91 -16.58
CA ILE A 230 -12.27 -21.66 -16.53
C ILE A 230 -13.60 -21.90 -17.26
N ILE A 231 -14.76 -21.73 -16.60
CA ILE A 231 -16.16 -21.51 -17.12
C ILE A 231 -17.14 -21.75 -15.93
N ARG A 232 -18.25 -21.06 -15.65
CA ARG A 232 -19.02 -19.85 -16.08
C ARG A 232 -20.07 -19.60 -14.97
N PRO A 233 -20.64 -18.40 -14.76
CA PRO A 233 -22.05 -18.31 -14.43
C PRO A 233 -22.82 -18.44 -15.75
N MET A 234 -23.15 -19.68 -16.14
CA MET A 234 -24.12 -19.94 -17.20
C MET A 234 -25.54 -20.06 -16.61
N ASP A 235 -25.77 -19.50 -15.41
CA ASP A 235 -27.06 -19.53 -14.71
C ASP A 235 -27.71 -18.14 -14.58
N ILE A 236 -27.21 -17.11 -15.28
CA ILE A 236 -27.84 -15.79 -15.29
C ILE A 236 -27.99 -15.33 -16.75
N CYS A 237 -29.23 -15.03 -17.13
CA CYS A 237 -29.78 -14.86 -18.47
C CYS A 237 -30.08 -16.15 -19.25
N LYS A 238 -31.01 -16.96 -18.72
CA LYS A 238 -32.13 -17.39 -19.57
C LYS A 238 -33.21 -16.31 -19.45
N THR A 239 -33.79 -15.98 -20.62
CA THR A 239 -34.71 -14.88 -20.99
C THR A 239 -34.02 -13.55 -21.26
#